data_AF-A0A2K5JD21-F1
#
_entry.id   AF-A0A2K5JD21-F1
#
_cell.length_a   1.000
_cell.length_b   1.000
_cell.length_c   1.000
_cell.angle_alpha   90.00
_cell.angle_beta   90.00
_cell.angle_gamma   90.00
#
_symmetry.space_group_name_H-M   'P 1'
#
loop_
_entity.id
_entity.type
_entity.pdbx_description
1 polymer ?
#
loop_
_entity_poly.entity_id
_entity_poly.type
_entity_poly.pdbx_seq_one_letter_code
_entity_poly.pdbx_strand_id
1 'polypeptide(L)'
;MAGSRLETVGSVFSRTRNLIRAGVLKEKPLWLDVYNAFPPLREPVFQRPRLRYGKAKASIQDIWYHEDQIRAKFYSVYGSGQRAFDLFNPNFKSTCQRFVEKYTELQKLGETDEEKLFVETGKALLAEGVILRRVGEARTQHEGSHDSWKSQHLSVRPQTALEENETQKEVPQDQHLEAPADQSKGLSPP
;
A
#
# COMPACT_ATOMS: atom_id res chain seq x y z
N MET A 1 12.21 22.77 -31.90
CA MET A 1 11.62 23.28 -30.65
C MET A 1 12.73 23.53 -29.64
N ALA A 2 12.96 24.77 -29.22
CA ALA A 2 13.91 25.09 -28.15
C ALA A 2 13.22 24.98 -26.77
N GLY A 3 13.89 24.36 -25.79
CA GLY A 3 13.33 24.18 -24.45
C GLY A 3 14.31 23.50 -23.50
N SER A 4 14.12 23.69 -22.19
CA SER A 4 15.00 23.09 -21.16
C SER A 4 14.48 21.72 -20.71
N ARG A 5 15.31 20.69 -20.86
CA ARG A 5 15.04 19.34 -20.35
C ARG A 5 15.60 19.08 -18.94
N LEU A 6 16.21 20.07 -18.29
CA LEU A 6 16.90 19.91 -16.99
C LEU A 6 15.89 19.73 -15.83
N GLU A 7 15.46 18.50 -15.56
CA GLU A 7 14.49 18.17 -14.51
C GLU A 7 15.00 18.40 -13.08
N THR A 8 16.29 18.21 -12.85
CA THR A 8 16.98 18.39 -11.56
C THR A 8 17.25 19.85 -11.18
N VAL A 9 17.09 20.80 -12.11
CA VAL A 9 17.43 22.22 -11.91
C VAL A 9 16.17 23.07 -11.74
N GLY A 10 15.92 23.51 -10.51
CA GLY A 10 14.78 24.36 -10.17
C GLY A 10 13.44 23.70 -10.45
N SER A 11 12.51 24.47 -11.02
CA SER A 11 11.15 24.03 -11.36
C SER A 11 10.86 24.23 -12.85
N VAL A 12 9.78 23.63 -13.37
CA VAL A 12 9.31 23.89 -14.74
C VAL A 12 8.90 25.36 -14.90
N PHE A 13 8.30 25.96 -13.87
CA PHE A 13 7.87 27.36 -13.86
C PHE A 13 9.06 28.33 -13.98
N SER A 14 10.04 28.22 -13.08
CA SER A 14 11.23 29.08 -13.07
C SER A 14 12.05 28.94 -14.35
N ARG A 15 12.24 27.71 -14.86
CA ARG A 15 12.92 27.46 -16.15
C ARG A 15 12.17 28.09 -17.32
N THR A 16 10.85 27.89 -17.42
CA THR A 16 10.03 28.47 -18.49
C THR A 16 10.04 30.00 -18.46
N ARG A 17 9.83 30.60 -17.28
CA ARG A 17 9.89 32.04 -17.06
C ARG A 17 11.22 32.65 -17.50
N ASN A 18 12.33 31.99 -17.16
CA ASN A 18 13.67 32.46 -17.53
C ASN A 18 13.96 32.31 -19.03
N LEU A 19 13.49 31.22 -19.67
CA LEU A 19 13.60 31.04 -21.13
C LEU A 19 12.82 32.09 -21.93
N ILE A 20 11.63 32.49 -21.45
CA ILE A 20 10.84 33.58 -22.05
C ILE A 20 11.56 34.92 -21.84
N ARG A 21 12.02 35.20 -20.61
CA ARG A 21 12.76 36.44 -20.30
C ARG A 21 14.06 36.59 -21.13
N ALA A 22 14.71 35.47 -21.46
CA ALA A 22 15.91 35.45 -22.31
C ALA A 22 15.60 35.47 -23.82
N GLY A 23 14.33 35.50 -24.24
CA GLY A 23 13.92 35.47 -25.65
C GLY A 23 14.13 34.12 -26.37
N VAL A 24 14.59 33.08 -25.66
CA VAL A 24 14.81 31.74 -26.20
C VAL A 24 13.48 31.04 -26.50
N LEU A 25 12.51 31.20 -25.61
CA LEU A 25 11.14 30.71 -25.80
C LEU A 25 10.25 31.88 -26.23
N LYS A 26 9.98 31.98 -27.54
CA LYS A 26 9.18 33.06 -28.14
C LYS A 26 7.69 32.96 -27.81
N GLU A 27 7.15 31.74 -27.80
CA GLU A 27 5.75 31.46 -27.53
C GLU A 27 5.53 31.10 -26.07
N LYS A 28 4.62 31.81 -25.41
CA LYS A 28 4.27 31.60 -24.01
C LYS A 28 3.38 30.36 -23.88
N PRO A 29 3.74 29.35 -23.06
CA PRO A 29 2.89 28.18 -22.85
C PRO A 29 1.57 28.55 -22.15
N LEU A 30 0.46 27.96 -22.62
CA LEU A 30 -0.90 28.23 -22.11
C LEU A 30 -1.04 28.08 -20.59
N TRP A 31 -0.37 27.09 -19.99
CA TRP A 31 -0.42 26.83 -18.55
C TRP A 31 0.28 27.89 -17.70
N LEU A 32 1.14 28.74 -18.28
CA LEU A 32 1.98 29.66 -17.51
C LEU A 32 1.17 30.75 -16.81
N ASP A 33 0.09 31.23 -17.45
CA ASP A 33 -0.81 32.22 -16.83
C ASP A 33 -1.66 31.62 -15.71
N VAL A 34 -2.13 30.38 -15.91
CA VAL A 34 -2.85 29.64 -14.86
C VAL A 34 -1.95 29.45 -13.63
N TYR A 35 -0.67 29.09 -13.83
CA TYR A 35 0.30 28.97 -12.75
C TYR A 35 0.64 30.32 -12.09
N ASN A 36 0.72 31.41 -12.85
CA ASN A 36 0.95 32.76 -12.29
C ASN A 36 -0.23 33.22 -11.42
N ALA A 37 -1.47 32.94 -11.83
CA ALA A 37 -2.68 33.32 -11.11
C ALA A 37 -2.92 32.44 -9.87
N PHE A 38 -2.66 31.13 -9.99
CA PHE A 38 -2.92 30.14 -8.95
C PHE A 38 -1.66 29.27 -8.70
N PRO A 39 -0.60 29.84 -8.11
CA PRO A 39 0.62 29.10 -7.81
C PRO A 39 0.37 28.04 -6.72
N PRO A 40 1.03 26.86 -6.77
CA PRO A 40 0.93 25.85 -5.73
C PRO A 40 1.60 26.32 -4.43
N LEU A 41 1.10 25.82 -3.29
CA LEU A 41 1.66 26.11 -1.95
C LEU A 41 3.17 25.82 -1.82
N ARG A 42 3.67 24.88 -2.63
CA ARG A 42 5.08 24.52 -2.71
C ARG A 42 5.48 24.38 -4.18
N GLU A 43 6.57 25.04 -4.55
CA GLU A 43 7.11 24.96 -5.90
C GLU A 43 7.65 23.53 -6.20
N PRO A 44 7.36 22.96 -7.39
CA PRO A 44 7.81 21.62 -7.78
C PRO A 44 9.29 21.64 -8.17
N VAL A 45 10.15 21.76 -7.17
CA VAL A 45 11.61 21.67 -7.28
C VAL A 45 12.06 20.25 -6.99
N PHE A 46 12.96 19.70 -7.81
CA PHE A 46 13.55 18.39 -7.59
C PHE A 46 14.29 18.34 -6.24
N GLN A 47 13.97 17.33 -5.42
CA GLN A 47 14.70 17.03 -4.19
C GLN A 47 15.11 15.57 -4.18
N ARG A 48 16.42 15.31 -4.16
CA ARG A 48 16.96 13.95 -4.04
C ARG A 48 16.61 13.38 -2.65
N PRO A 49 15.86 12.27 -2.55
CA PRO A 49 15.62 11.62 -1.26
C PRO A 49 16.94 11.23 -0.61
N ARG A 50 17.12 11.58 0.66
CA ARG A 50 18.30 11.21 1.46
C ARG A 50 17.89 10.26 2.57
N LEU A 51 18.68 9.20 2.78
CA LEU A 51 18.49 8.31 3.91
C LEU A 51 18.80 9.05 5.23
N ARG A 52 18.07 8.71 6.29
CA ARG A 52 18.32 9.21 7.64
C ARG A 52 19.32 8.30 8.35
N TYR A 53 20.34 8.89 8.97
CA TYR A 53 21.40 8.18 9.69
C TYR A 53 21.50 8.64 11.14
N GLY A 54 22.16 7.86 11.99
CA GLY A 54 22.38 8.18 13.40
C GLY A 54 21.06 8.30 14.18
N LYS A 55 20.85 9.44 14.84
CA LYS A 55 19.67 9.69 15.69
C LYS A 55 18.48 10.31 14.93
N ALA A 56 18.57 10.49 13.61
CA ALA A 56 17.53 11.15 12.82
C ALA A 56 16.27 10.27 12.62
N LYS A 57 15.18 10.62 13.30
CA LYS A 57 13.86 9.96 13.16
C LYS A 57 12.94 10.75 12.20
N ALA A 58 11.81 10.16 11.83
CA ALA A 58 10.73 10.91 11.19
C ALA A 58 10.04 11.83 12.22
N SER A 59 9.44 12.92 11.76
CA SER A 59 8.66 13.87 12.60
C SER A 59 7.19 13.47 12.76
N ILE A 60 6.79 12.33 12.20
CA ILE A 60 5.42 11.79 12.28
C ILE A 60 5.25 11.13 13.65
N GLN A 61 4.11 11.37 14.29
CA GLN A 61 3.72 10.80 15.57
C GLN A 61 2.63 9.75 15.36
N ASP A 62 2.56 8.76 16.25
CA ASP A 62 1.47 7.78 16.27
C ASP A 62 0.18 8.46 16.73
N ILE A 63 -0.94 8.13 16.09
CA ILE A 63 -2.26 8.71 16.41
C ILE A 63 -2.97 7.79 17.39
N TRP A 64 -3.23 8.30 18.59
CA TRP A 64 -3.92 7.58 19.68
C TRP A 64 -5.06 8.44 20.22
N TYR A 65 -6.19 7.79 20.50
CA TYR A 65 -7.35 8.42 21.14
C TYR A 65 -7.64 7.78 22.50
N HIS A 66 -8.37 8.50 23.37
CA HIS A 66 -8.70 7.99 24.71
C HIS A 66 -9.52 6.71 24.66
N GLU A 67 -10.42 6.57 23.67
CA GLU A 67 -11.21 5.36 23.54
C GLU A 67 -10.43 4.13 23.06
N ASP A 68 -9.20 4.28 22.54
CA ASP A 68 -8.40 3.12 22.12
C ASP A 68 -7.99 2.24 23.30
N GLN A 69 -7.90 2.82 24.50
CA GLN A 69 -7.73 2.05 25.75
C GLN A 69 -8.95 1.16 26.04
N ILE A 70 -10.17 1.70 25.80
CA ILE A 70 -11.44 0.97 25.96
C ILE A 70 -11.55 -0.11 24.89
N ARG A 71 -11.24 0.22 23.62
CA ARG A 71 -11.22 -0.72 22.50
C ARG A 71 -10.24 -1.87 22.74
N ALA A 72 -9.04 -1.59 23.27
CA ALA A 72 -8.06 -2.61 23.63
C ALA A 72 -8.58 -3.59 24.69
N LYS A 73 -9.21 -3.07 25.77
CA LYS A 73 -9.87 -3.91 26.79
C LYS A 73 -11.05 -4.71 26.22
N PHE A 74 -11.85 -4.12 25.33
CA PHE A 74 -12.95 -4.82 24.68
C PHE A 74 -12.45 -5.99 23.83
N TYR A 75 -11.45 -5.76 22.97
CA TYR A 75 -10.92 -6.80 22.08
C TYR A 75 -10.10 -7.87 22.82
N SER A 76 -9.50 -7.58 23.97
CA SER A 76 -8.83 -8.60 24.79
C SER A 76 -9.83 -9.53 25.50
N VAL A 77 -10.98 -9.02 25.95
CA VAL A 77 -12.01 -9.79 26.67
C VAL A 77 -12.97 -10.53 25.74
N TYR A 78 -13.47 -9.84 24.70
CA TYR A 78 -14.53 -10.33 23.82
C TYR A 78 -14.05 -10.69 22.40
N GLY A 79 -12.87 -10.20 21.98
CA GLY A 79 -12.36 -10.43 20.63
C GLY A 79 -13.19 -9.73 19.54
N SER A 80 -13.06 -10.20 18.31
CA SER A 80 -13.89 -9.74 17.20
C SER A 80 -15.31 -10.33 17.34
N GLY A 81 -16.32 -9.46 17.38
CA GLY A 81 -17.71 -9.89 17.42
C GLY A 81 -18.18 -10.56 16.13
N GLN A 82 -19.32 -11.25 16.18
CA GLN A 82 -19.94 -11.92 15.02
C GLN A 82 -20.39 -10.95 13.92
N ARG A 83 -20.67 -9.69 14.27
CA ARG A 83 -21.05 -8.65 13.31
C ARG A 83 -19.82 -8.13 12.59
N ALA A 84 -19.65 -8.55 11.34
CA ALA A 84 -18.62 -8.04 10.44
C ALA A 84 -18.69 -6.50 10.30
N PHE A 85 -17.55 -5.88 10.02
CA PHE A 85 -17.46 -4.45 9.75
C PHE A 85 -17.93 -4.14 8.33
N ASP A 86 -18.86 -3.22 8.18
CA ASP A 86 -19.17 -2.59 6.90
C ASP A 86 -18.37 -1.28 6.81
N LEU A 87 -17.33 -1.28 5.97
CA LEU A 87 -16.46 -0.14 5.75
C LEU A 87 -16.94 0.78 4.62
N PHE A 88 -18.01 0.43 3.90
CA PHE A 88 -18.60 1.27 2.86
C PHE A 88 -19.54 2.31 3.44
N ASN A 89 -20.17 2.02 4.58
CA ASN A 89 -21.07 2.93 5.27
C ASN A 89 -20.29 3.83 6.27
N PRO A 90 -20.20 5.16 6.04
CA PRO A 90 -19.46 6.06 6.94
C PRO A 90 -20.06 6.16 8.34
N ASN A 91 -21.34 5.81 8.50
CA ASN A 91 -22.07 5.85 9.77
C ASN A 91 -22.15 4.45 10.44
N PHE A 92 -21.32 3.49 10.03
CA PHE A 92 -21.34 2.15 10.61
C PHE A 92 -20.86 2.12 12.07
N LYS A 93 -21.81 1.94 12.99
CA LYS A 93 -21.51 1.66 14.41
C LYS A 93 -21.27 0.16 14.63
N SER A 94 -20.01 -0.23 14.81
CA SER A 94 -19.62 -1.58 15.24
C SER A 94 -20.09 -1.89 16.68
N THR A 95 -20.03 -3.16 17.10
CA THR A 95 -20.36 -3.54 18.49
C THR A 95 -19.39 -2.91 19.49
N CYS A 96 -18.10 -2.89 19.17
CA CYS A 96 -17.07 -2.20 19.95
C CYS A 96 -17.31 -0.68 20.02
N GLN A 97 -17.76 -0.05 18.93
CA GLN A 97 -18.09 1.38 18.95
C GLN A 97 -19.32 1.68 19.83
N ARG A 98 -20.36 0.84 19.81
CA ARG A 98 -21.48 0.95 20.75
C ARG A 98 -21.04 0.78 22.22
N PHE A 99 -20.10 -0.14 22.48
CA PHE A 99 -19.50 -0.32 23.81
C PHE A 99 -18.77 0.94 24.27
N VAL A 100 -17.97 1.55 23.42
CA VAL A 100 -17.29 2.82 23.70
C VAL A 100 -18.29 3.94 23.98
N GLU A 101 -19.33 4.09 23.16
CA GLU A 101 -20.36 5.12 23.36
C GLU A 101 -21.04 4.97 24.73
N LYS A 102 -21.45 3.74 25.09
CA LYS A 102 -22.03 3.43 26.41
C LYS A 102 -21.05 3.65 27.56
N TYR A 103 -19.77 3.33 27.37
CA TYR A 103 -18.71 3.58 28.34
C TYR A 103 -18.56 5.08 28.61
N THR A 104 -18.50 5.90 27.56
CA THR A 104 -18.44 7.36 27.70
C THR A 104 -19.74 7.97 28.24
N GLU A 105 -20.90 7.36 28.01
CA GLU A 105 -22.17 7.75 28.64
C GLU A 105 -22.11 7.54 30.17
N LEU A 106 -21.76 6.34 30.65
CA LEU A 106 -21.66 6.05 32.10
C LEU A 106 -20.54 6.85 32.77
N GLN A 107 -19.39 7.03 32.11
CA GLN A 107 -18.28 7.85 32.62
C GLN A 107 -18.71 9.31 32.90
N LYS A 108 -19.62 9.87 32.09
CA LYS A 108 -20.16 11.22 32.30
C LYS A 108 -21.16 11.31 33.45
N LEU A 109 -21.76 10.19 33.87
CA LEU A 109 -22.70 10.14 35.00
C LEU A 109 -21.98 10.10 36.37
N GLY A 110 -20.65 9.95 36.38
CA GLY A 110 -19.81 10.10 37.59
C GLY A 110 -19.25 8.80 38.16
N GLU A 111 -19.42 7.67 37.47
CA GLU A 111 -18.75 6.41 37.84
C GLU A 111 -17.24 6.50 37.55
N THR A 112 -16.41 6.38 38.59
CA THR A 112 -14.95 6.56 38.50
C THR A 112 -14.17 5.27 38.22
N ASP A 113 -14.73 4.12 38.58
CA ASP A 113 -13.98 2.86 38.65
C ASP A 113 -14.06 2.11 37.31
N GLU A 114 -12.95 2.10 36.56
CA GLU A 114 -12.89 1.53 35.19
C GLU A 114 -13.42 0.09 35.08
N GLU A 115 -13.18 -0.75 36.09
CA GLU A 115 -13.64 -2.14 36.11
C GLU A 115 -15.16 -2.25 36.30
N LYS A 116 -15.75 -1.40 37.15
CA LYS A 116 -17.20 -1.34 37.34
C LYS A 116 -17.85 -0.84 36.06
N LEU A 117 -17.33 0.27 35.50
CA LEU A 117 -17.79 0.84 34.25
C LEU A 117 -17.81 -0.20 33.12
N PHE A 118 -16.73 -0.97 32.97
CA PHE A 118 -16.61 -2.01 31.94
C PHE A 118 -17.61 -3.17 32.12
N VAL A 119 -17.93 -3.53 33.36
CA VAL A 119 -18.94 -4.55 33.66
C VAL A 119 -20.36 -4.02 33.46
N GLU A 120 -20.61 -2.77 33.81
CA GLU A 120 -21.93 -2.13 33.71
C GLU A 120 -22.30 -1.77 32.26
N THR A 121 -21.35 -1.31 31.44
CA THR A 121 -21.54 -1.21 29.98
C THR A 121 -21.83 -2.56 29.34
N GLY A 122 -21.14 -3.61 29.77
CA GLY A 122 -21.38 -4.98 29.30
C GLY A 122 -22.82 -5.43 29.60
N LYS A 123 -23.32 -5.17 30.81
CA LYS A 123 -24.72 -5.44 31.20
C LYS A 123 -25.71 -4.60 30.39
N ALA A 124 -25.45 -3.31 30.20
CA ALA A 124 -26.31 -2.41 29.44
C ALA A 124 -26.45 -2.86 27.97
N LEU A 125 -25.34 -3.27 27.33
CA LEU A 125 -25.38 -3.78 25.96
C LEU A 125 -26.07 -5.15 25.82
N LEU A 126 -25.98 -6.00 26.84
CA LEU A 126 -26.76 -7.25 26.89
C LEU A 126 -28.28 -6.95 27.00
N ALA A 127 -28.67 -5.91 27.77
CA ALA A 127 -30.05 -5.44 27.83
C ALA A 127 -30.54 -4.81 26.50
N GLU A 128 -29.64 -4.19 25.73
CA GLU A 128 -29.90 -3.76 24.34
C GLU A 128 -29.90 -4.92 23.31
N GLY A 129 -29.71 -6.17 23.75
CA GLY A 129 -29.75 -7.37 22.90
C GLY A 129 -28.47 -7.62 22.08
N VAL A 130 -27.34 -6.98 22.43
CA VAL A 130 -26.06 -7.20 21.75
C VAL A 130 -25.37 -8.45 22.27
N ILE A 131 -25.02 -9.38 21.37
CA ILE A 131 -24.31 -10.62 21.73
C ILE A 131 -22.83 -10.30 22.05
N LEU A 132 -22.43 -10.55 23.30
CA LEU A 132 -21.05 -10.42 23.79
C LEU A 132 -20.52 -11.79 24.26
N ARG A 133 -19.73 -12.47 23.41
CA ARG A 133 -19.08 -13.75 23.75
C ARG A 133 -17.67 -13.49 24.26
N ARG A 134 -17.28 -14.04 25.41
CA ARG A 134 -15.90 -13.92 25.93
C ARG A 134 -14.96 -14.92 25.24
N VAL A 135 -13.71 -14.52 25.00
CA VAL A 135 -12.73 -15.36 24.29
C VAL A 135 -12.38 -16.64 25.07
N GLY A 136 -12.43 -16.59 26.41
CA GLY A 136 -12.22 -17.77 27.27
C GLY A 136 -13.33 -18.82 27.16
N GLU A 137 -14.59 -18.40 27.10
CA GLU A 137 -15.78 -19.27 27.00
C GLU A 137 -15.95 -19.89 25.60
N ALA A 138 -15.32 -19.30 24.58
CA ALA A 138 -15.35 -19.83 23.23
C ALA A 138 -14.53 -21.13 23.05
N ARG A 139 -13.53 -21.37 23.89
CA ARG A 139 -12.62 -22.52 23.79
C ARG A 139 -13.26 -23.82 24.32
N THR A 140 -13.97 -23.75 25.45
CA THR A 140 -14.61 -24.92 26.09
C THR A 140 -15.77 -25.52 25.29
N GLN A 141 -16.29 -24.82 24.27
CA GLN A 141 -17.28 -25.38 23.34
C GLN A 141 -16.68 -26.01 22.08
N HIS A 142 -15.36 -25.87 21.85
CA HIS A 142 -14.69 -26.41 20.65
C HIS A 142 -13.90 -27.71 20.92
N GLU A 143 -13.73 -28.12 22.18
CA GLU A 143 -13.04 -29.37 22.55
C GLU A 143 -13.79 -30.66 22.13
N GLY A 144 -14.99 -30.55 21.55
CA GLY A 144 -15.72 -31.67 20.94
C GLY A 144 -15.40 -31.94 19.47
N SER A 145 -14.61 -31.11 18.80
CA SER A 145 -14.27 -31.29 17.37
C SER A 145 -12.81 -30.94 17.11
N HIS A 146 -11.99 -31.98 17.09
CA HIS A 146 -10.53 -31.90 16.99
C HIS A 146 -10.09 -31.95 15.52
N ASP A 147 -9.94 -30.77 14.89
CA ASP A 147 -9.21 -30.65 13.63
C ASP A 147 -8.04 -29.67 13.73
N SER A 148 -6.84 -30.20 13.46
CA SER A 148 -5.55 -29.56 13.68
C SER A 148 -5.19 -28.61 12.52
N TRP A 149 -5.54 -27.32 12.65
CA TRP A 149 -4.96 -26.29 11.77
C TRP A 149 -3.59 -25.82 12.28
N LYS A 150 -2.52 -26.44 11.76
CA LYS A 150 -1.17 -25.89 11.85
C LYS A 150 -1.09 -24.61 11.03
N SER A 151 -0.74 -23.50 11.66
CA SER A 151 -0.45 -22.23 10.97
C SER A 151 0.76 -22.41 10.05
N GLN A 152 0.56 -22.34 8.74
CA GLN A 152 1.64 -22.24 7.77
C GLN A 152 2.01 -20.76 7.57
N HIS A 153 3.20 -20.41 8.04
CA HIS A 153 3.76 -19.07 7.95
C HIS A 153 4.32 -18.81 6.54
N LEU A 154 3.46 -18.39 5.61
CA LEU A 154 3.86 -18.05 4.23
C LEU A 154 4.71 -16.77 4.20
N SER A 155 6.03 -16.92 4.18
CA SER A 155 6.95 -15.83 3.83
C SER A 155 6.95 -15.61 2.32
N VAL A 156 6.40 -14.46 1.88
CA VAL A 156 6.47 -14.05 0.48
C VAL A 156 7.91 -13.64 0.17
N ARG A 157 8.62 -14.47 -0.61
CA ARG A 157 9.96 -14.18 -1.13
C ARG A 157 9.84 -13.84 -2.63
N PRO A 158 10.24 -12.64 -3.08
CA PRO A 158 10.22 -12.31 -4.51
C PRO A 158 11.35 -13.07 -5.22
N GLN A 159 11.03 -13.78 -6.30
CA GLN A 159 12.03 -14.38 -7.18
C GLN A 159 12.24 -13.50 -8.41
N THR A 160 13.50 -13.15 -8.64
CA THR A 160 14.01 -12.46 -9.82
C THR A 160 14.50 -13.46 -10.86
N ALA A 161 14.17 -13.18 -12.12
CA ALA A 161 14.97 -13.45 -13.33
C ALA A 161 15.35 -14.89 -13.73
N LEU A 162 15.00 -15.18 -14.99
CA LEU A 162 15.71 -16.03 -15.98
C LEU A 162 15.92 -17.51 -15.68
N GLU A 163 15.32 -18.35 -16.52
CA GLU A 163 16.06 -19.42 -17.20
C GLU A 163 15.44 -19.70 -18.57
N GLU A 164 16.27 -19.66 -19.61
CA GLU A 164 15.96 -20.20 -20.93
C GLU A 164 16.04 -21.73 -20.86
N ASN A 165 15.28 -22.45 -21.69
CA ASN A 165 15.82 -23.56 -22.49
C ASN A 165 14.79 -24.09 -23.50
N GLU A 166 15.31 -24.54 -24.63
CA GLU A 166 14.56 -24.98 -25.79
C GLU A 166 13.96 -26.39 -25.60
N THR A 167 12.99 -26.77 -26.43
CA THR A 167 12.71 -28.19 -26.66
C THR A 167 12.37 -28.44 -28.12
N GLN A 168 13.09 -29.38 -28.73
CA GLN A 168 13.14 -29.65 -30.16
C GLN A 168 11.92 -30.48 -30.64
N LYS A 169 11.58 -30.36 -31.93
CA LYS A 169 10.87 -31.41 -32.69
C LYS A 169 11.36 -31.52 -34.13
N GLU A 170 11.70 -32.74 -34.52
CA GLU A 170 12.04 -33.21 -35.86
C GLU A 170 10.76 -33.78 -36.55
N VAL A 171 10.69 -34.34 -37.77
CA VAL A 171 11.58 -34.61 -38.93
C VAL A 171 10.60 -34.75 -40.14
N PRO A 172 10.91 -34.48 -41.44
CA PRO A 172 11.89 -35.25 -42.23
C PRO A 172 12.70 -34.50 -43.33
N GLN A 173 13.69 -35.22 -43.86
CA GLN A 173 14.57 -34.87 -44.98
C GLN A 173 14.06 -35.44 -46.32
N ASP A 174 14.59 -34.94 -47.44
CA ASP A 174 14.62 -35.62 -48.75
C ASP A 174 15.95 -35.33 -49.50
N GLN A 175 16.20 -36.06 -50.58
CA GLN A 175 17.52 -36.17 -51.26
C GLN A 175 17.37 -36.04 -52.80
N HIS A 176 18.40 -35.97 -53.67
CA HIS A 176 19.87 -36.10 -53.58
C HIS A 176 20.49 -35.34 -54.80
N LEU A 177 21.81 -35.02 -54.96
CA LEU A 177 22.94 -35.86 -55.43
C LEU A 177 24.14 -34.96 -55.84
N GLU A 178 25.25 -35.61 -56.19
CA GLU A 178 26.64 -35.16 -56.47
C GLU A 178 26.94 -34.11 -57.56
N ALA A 179 28.19 -33.62 -57.54
CA ALA A 179 28.87 -32.90 -58.63
C ALA A 179 29.77 -33.85 -59.46
N PRO A 180 30.35 -33.38 -60.57
CA PRO A 180 31.82 -33.41 -60.63
C PRO A 180 32.46 -32.13 -61.18
N ALA A 181 33.78 -32.01 -60.96
CA ALA A 181 34.61 -30.88 -61.38
C ALA A 181 35.18 -31.07 -62.80
N ASP A 182 35.61 -29.96 -63.42
CA ASP A 182 36.57 -30.03 -64.51
C ASP A 182 37.59 -28.87 -64.49
N GLN A 183 38.75 -29.10 -65.12
CA GLN A 183 39.98 -28.32 -64.90
C GLN A 183 40.28 -27.34 -66.05
N SER A 184 41.02 -26.25 -65.78
CA SER A 184 42.35 -25.99 -66.41
C SER A 184 42.87 -24.55 -66.22
N LYS A 185 44.16 -24.37 -66.55
CA LYS A 185 45.04 -23.21 -66.28
C LYS A 185 44.95 -22.12 -67.36
N GLY A 186 45.36 -20.88 -67.05
CA GLY A 186 45.85 -19.93 -68.04
C GLY A 186 46.06 -18.50 -67.53
N LEU A 187 47.29 -17.96 -67.62
CA LEU A 187 47.67 -16.60 -67.21
C LEU A 187 47.82 -15.67 -68.42
N SER A 188 47.25 -14.46 -68.33
CA SER A 188 47.85 -13.12 -68.64
C SER A 188 48.56 -12.82 -69.99
N PRO A 189 48.88 -11.55 -70.31
CA PRO A 189 48.12 -10.29 -70.25
C PRO A 189 48.12 -9.65 -71.68
N PRO A 190 48.37 -8.34 -72.00
CA PRO A 190 48.90 -7.18 -71.25
C PRO A 190 47.86 -6.36 -70.49
#